data_AF-A0A0Q7DEM4-F1
#
_entry.id   AF-A0A0Q7DEM4-F1
#
_cell.length_a   1.000
_cell.length_b   1.000
_cell.length_c   1.000
_cell.angle_alpha   90.00
_cell.angle_beta   90.00
_cell.angle_gamma   90.00
#
_symmetry.space_group_name_H-M   'P 1'
#
loop_
_entity.id
_entity.type
_entity.pdbx_description
1 polymer ?
#
loop_
_entity_poly.entity_id
_entity_poly.type
_entity_poly.pdbx_seq_one_letter_code
_entity_poly.pdbx_strand_id
1 'polypeptide(L)'
;MPTLEARRQASGFTLIEVLIAVVVVSIGALALGSLQVALSRHADVARQRTEATQLAISRLEELRGFEQVLSEAGKQAYADLRSGSDQPLIDSNTRFERQWQVQGTADDPYRRIDVQVTWADRSGDTRQTFVRLGSLIARAEPADAGSLGLPQGDATAMLRPKGRALDIPIEAERLTGPNHGRSVLRWQGASGGFLVFDDSSGTVIAQCATAPDDRTDIAATCNPLPALLLRGDLSGSWAAAVTGLSFTATQHLLAIPDCHVADAVDHNDGRPIAGVRSYACLMRPGDHDTDAGTPRAWSGQSRIAPEPVGTQSVCRYTTAPSTTLNEEHPALYSLVTRSLHHQNFLLLDAGACPASTALHQP
;
A
#
# COMPACT_ATOMS: atom_id res chain seq x y z
N MET A 1 72.40 -11.55 88.93
CA MET A 1 71.46 -12.49 89.59
C MET A 1 70.08 -12.28 88.98
N PRO A 2 69.30 -13.34 88.72
CA PRO A 2 68.89 -13.75 87.37
C PRO A 2 67.60 -13.11 86.81
N THR A 3 67.52 -13.10 85.49
CA THR A 3 66.34 -12.85 84.64
C THR A 3 65.32 -13.98 84.79
N LEU A 4 64.09 -13.68 85.20
CA LEU A 4 62.96 -14.60 85.08
C LEU A 4 62.21 -14.30 83.78
N GLU A 5 62.59 -14.99 82.71
CA GLU A 5 61.72 -15.13 81.54
C GLU A 5 60.44 -15.86 81.99
N ALA A 6 59.31 -15.16 81.94
CA ALA A 6 58.01 -15.78 82.08
C ALA A 6 57.75 -16.64 80.84
N ARG A 7 58.04 -17.94 80.97
CA ARG A 7 57.74 -18.96 79.99
C ARG A 7 56.23 -18.95 79.73
N ARG A 8 55.80 -18.35 78.62
CA ARG A 8 54.42 -18.47 78.12
C ARG A 8 54.16 -19.97 77.94
N GLN A 9 53.34 -20.53 78.81
CA GLN A 9 52.81 -21.87 78.62
C GLN A 9 51.93 -21.83 77.37
N ALA A 10 52.46 -22.32 76.26
CA ALA A 10 51.62 -22.74 75.15
C ALA A 10 50.80 -23.91 75.67
N SER A 11 49.58 -23.64 76.15
CA SER A 11 48.60 -24.67 76.47
C SER A 11 48.29 -25.42 75.18
N GLY A 12 48.90 -26.59 75.01
CA GLY A 12 48.57 -27.50 73.91
C GLY A 12 47.10 -27.89 73.98
N PHE A 13 46.47 -28.01 72.82
CA PHE A 13 45.09 -28.47 72.69
C PHE A 13 44.90 -29.83 73.36
N THR A 14 43.83 -29.99 74.13
CA THR A 14 43.49 -31.30 74.73
C THR A 14 43.01 -32.25 73.63
N LEU A 15 43.32 -33.55 73.72
CA LEU A 15 42.88 -34.56 72.75
C LEU A 15 41.35 -34.57 72.57
N ILE A 16 40.62 -34.28 73.65
CA ILE A 16 39.15 -34.19 73.67
C ILE A 16 38.67 -33.02 72.82
N GLU A 17 39.35 -31.87 72.87
CA GLU A 17 39.00 -30.69 72.09
C GLU A 17 39.19 -30.91 70.59
N VAL A 18 40.29 -31.57 70.20
CA VAL A 18 40.52 -31.97 68.81
C VAL A 18 39.45 -32.95 68.34
N LEU A 19 39.05 -33.91 69.19
CA LEU A 19 37.97 -34.86 68.88
C LEU A 19 36.63 -34.13 68.64
N ILE A 20 36.28 -33.19 69.53
CA ILE A 20 35.05 -32.39 69.39
C ILE A 20 35.09 -31.54 68.12
N ALA A 21 36.22 -30.89 67.84
CA ALA A 21 36.40 -30.09 66.63
C ALA A 21 36.22 -30.94 65.35
N VAL A 22 36.80 -32.14 65.31
CA VAL A 22 36.64 -33.09 64.19
C VAL A 22 35.18 -33.52 64.03
N VAL A 23 34.46 -33.80 65.12
CA VAL A 23 33.03 -34.16 65.07
C VAL A 23 32.19 -33.01 64.50
N VAL A 24 32.40 -31.79 64.99
CA VAL A 24 31.66 -30.60 64.51
C VAL A 24 31.94 -30.34 63.02
N VAL A 25 33.21 -30.42 62.60
CA VAL A 25 33.59 -30.28 61.19
C VAL A 25 32.98 -31.39 60.33
N SER A 26 32.95 -32.63 60.82
CA SER A 26 32.36 -33.76 60.10
C SER A 26 30.85 -33.59 59.90
N ILE A 27 30.12 -33.13 60.92
CA ILE A 27 28.68 -32.81 60.82
C ILE A 27 28.47 -31.66 59.83
N GLY A 28 29.28 -30.60 59.91
CA GLY A 28 29.21 -29.48 58.97
C GLY A 28 29.48 -29.89 57.52
N ALA A 29 30.46 -30.76 57.28
CA ALA A 29 30.77 -31.29 55.96
C ALA A 29 29.63 -32.16 55.40
N LEU A 30 28.99 -32.98 56.24
CA LEU A 30 27.80 -33.76 55.84
C LEU A 30 26.61 -32.85 55.48
N ALA A 31 26.38 -31.79 56.25
CA ALA A 31 25.32 -30.81 55.98
C ALA A 31 25.56 -30.05 54.66
N LEU A 32 26.81 -29.69 54.35
CA LEU A 32 27.15 -29.06 53.08
C LEU A 32 26.97 -30.02 51.90
N GLY A 33 27.36 -31.28 52.07
CA GLY A 33 27.17 -32.32 51.06
C GLY A 33 25.69 -32.54 50.72
N SER A 34 24.82 -32.58 51.72
CA SER A 34 23.37 -32.72 51.48
C SER A 34 22.76 -31.49 50.79
N LEU A 35 23.21 -30.28 51.14
CA LEU A 35 22.80 -29.04 50.47
C LEU A 35 23.23 -29.03 48.99
N GLN A 36 24.46 -29.43 48.67
CA GLN A 36 24.96 -29.50 47.30
C GLN A 36 24.11 -30.44 46.42
N VAL A 37 23.73 -31.60 46.97
CA VAL A 37 22.83 -32.55 46.29
C VAL A 37 21.44 -31.94 46.07
N ALA A 38 20.89 -31.25 47.07
CA ALA A 38 19.60 -30.59 46.96
C ALA A 38 19.61 -29.49 45.88
N LEU A 39 20.64 -28.63 45.87
CA LEU A 39 20.80 -27.58 44.86
C LEU A 39 20.91 -28.14 43.45
N SER A 40 21.68 -29.22 43.25
CA SER A 40 21.79 -29.88 41.95
C SER A 40 20.43 -30.39 41.46
N ARG A 41 19.63 -31.03 42.33
CA ARG A 41 18.29 -31.51 41.99
C ARG A 41 17.35 -30.36 41.63
N HIS A 42 17.39 -29.26 42.38
CA HIS A 42 16.57 -28.08 42.08
C HIS A 42 16.97 -27.41 40.76
N ALA A 43 18.27 -27.36 40.44
CA ALA A 43 18.75 -26.87 39.17
C ALA A 43 18.26 -27.74 38.00
N ASP A 44 18.31 -29.06 38.13
CA ASP A 44 17.80 -30.00 37.11
C ASP A 44 16.29 -29.84 36.90
N VAL A 45 15.50 -29.76 37.97
CA VAL A 45 14.04 -29.55 37.88
C VAL A 45 13.70 -28.21 37.24
N ALA A 46 14.43 -27.14 37.60
CA ALA A 46 14.24 -25.82 37.00
C ALA A 46 14.55 -25.86 35.50
N ARG A 47 15.66 -26.51 35.11
CA ARG A 47 16.04 -26.69 33.71
C ARG A 47 14.98 -27.44 32.91
N GLN A 48 14.52 -28.59 33.41
CA GLN A 48 13.47 -29.38 32.73
C GLN A 48 12.16 -28.60 32.55
N ARG A 49 11.78 -27.78 33.54
CA ARG A 49 10.60 -26.90 33.43
C ARG A 49 10.78 -25.82 32.38
N THR A 50 11.97 -25.21 32.30
CA THR A 50 12.28 -24.22 31.26
C THR A 50 12.21 -24.84 29.87
N GLU A 51 12.83 -26.01 29.67
CA GLU A 51 12.79 -26.76 28.41
C GLU A 51 11.34 -27.13 28.02
N ALA A 52 10.56 -27.69 28.95
CA ALA A 52 9.16 -28.01 28.73
C ALA A 52 8.32 -26.76 28.35
N THR A 53 8.60 -25.61 28.97
CA THR A 53 7.92 -24.35 28.66
C THR A 53 8.29 -23.85 27.27
N GLN A 54 9.56 -23.92 26.88
CA GLN A 54 10.00 -23.56 25.52
C GLN A 54 9.36 -24.46 24.46
N LEU A 55 9.27 -25.77 24.72
CA LEU A 55 8.56 -26.70 23.84
C LEU A 55 7.07 -26.35 23.73
N ALA A 56 6.41 -25.97 24.82
CA ALA A 56 5.01 -25.56 24.79
C ALA A 56 4.81 -24.26 24.00
N ILE A 57 5.67 -23.25 24.21
CA ILE A 57 5.63 -21.97 23.47
C ILE A 57 5.86 -22.21 21.98
N SER A 58 6.89 -22.98 21.62
CA SER A 58 7.21 -23.27 20.22
C SER A 58 6.03 -23.86 19.46
N ARG A 59 5.31 -24.82 20.05
CA ARG A 59 4.11 -25.40 19.41
C ARG A 59 2.98 -24.40 19.30
N LEU A 60 2.82 -23.56 20.31
CA LEU A 60 1.78 -22.55 20.35
C LEU A 60 2.00 -21.47 19.28
N GLU A 61 3.25 -21.07 19.05
CA GLU A 61 3.62 -20.16 17.95
C GLU A 61 3.42 -20.80 16.57
N GLU A 62 3.72 -22.09 16.41
CA GLU A 62 3.42 -22.81 15.17
C GLU A 62 1.91 -22.81 14.87
N LEU A 63 1.06 -22.97 15.89
CA LEU A 63 -0.39 -22.92 15.74
C LEU A 63 -0.92 -21.48 15.49
N ARG A 64 -0.16 -20.44 15.88
CA ARG A 64 -0.47 -19.03 15.58
C ARG A 64 -0.04 -18.60 14.19
N GLY A 65 0.98 -19.25 13.62
CA GLY A 65 1.59 -18.91 12.33
C GLY A 65 0.79 -19.32 11.10
N PHE A 66 -0.54 -19.32 11.14
CA PHE A 66 -1.35 -19.59 9.94
C PHE A 66 -1.27 -18.41 8.96
N GLU A 67 -1.36 -18.71 7.67
CA GLU A 67 -1.22 -17.76 6.56
C GLU A 67 -2.55 -17.14 6.13
N GLN A 68 -3.65 -17.88 6.32
CA GLN A 68 -4.99 -17.47 5.92
C GLN A 68 -6.09 -18.12 6.75
N VAL A 69 -7.31 -17.61 6.66
CA VAL A 69 -8.41 -18.17 7.46
C VAL A 69 -8.99 -19.45 6.85
N LEU A 70 -9.16 -19.50 5.53
CA LEU A 70 -9.81 -20.60 4.81
C LEU A 70 -8.81 -21.66 4.35
N SER A 71 -9.20 -22.94 4.36
CA SER A 71 -8.34 -24.04 3.93
C SER A 71 -7.98 -23.96 2.44
N GLU A 72 -6.70 -24.10 2.12
CA GLU A 72 -6.17 -24.18 0.74
C GLU A 72 -4.97 -25.13 0.70
N ALA A 73 -4.82 -25.87 -0.39
CA ALA A 73 -3.73 -26.82 -0.54
C ALA A 73 -2.37 -26.11 -0.50
N GLY A 74 -1.47 -26.59 0.36
CA GLY A 74 -0.09 -26.09 0.47
C GLY A 74 0.10 -24.87 1.38
N LYS A 75 -0.95 -24.39 2.04
CA LYS A 75 -0.88 -23.29 3.01
C LYS A 75 -1.36 -23.72 4.39
N GLN A 76 -0.88 -23.06 5.44
CA GLN A 76 -1.41 -23.25 6.79
C GLN A 76 -2.64 -22.36 7.01
N ALA A 77 -3.81 -22.95 7.23
CA ALA A 77 -5.04 -22.19 7.46
C ALA A 77 -5.51 -22.25 8.91
N TYR A 78 -6.18 -21.18 9.37
CA TYR A 78 -6.93 -21.19 10.62
C TYR A 78 -7.89 -22.39 10.60
N ALA A 79 -8.74 -22.53 9.59
CA ALA A 79 -9.73 -23.62 9.51
C ALA A 79 -9.15 -25.04 9.75
N ASP A 80 -7.86 -25.25 9.47
CA ASP A 80 -7.19 -26.55 9.59
C ASP A 80 -6.56 -26.83 10.98
N LEU A 81 -6.60 -25.86 11.92
CA LEU A 81 -6.10 -26.05 13.27
C LEU A 81 -6.84 -27.20 13.96
N ARG A 82 -6.08 -28.21 14.38
CA ARG A 82 -6.58 -29.46 14.96
C ARG A 82 -5.75 -29.90 16.16
N SER A 83 -6.40 -30.57 17.11
CA SER A 83 -5.74 -31.24 18.24
C SER A 83 -4.74 -32.29 17.76
N GLY A 84 -3.71 -32.56 18.56
CA GLY A 84 -2.70 -33.55 18.21
C GLY A 84 -1.63 -33.73 19.28
N SER A 85 -0.63 -34.52 18.94
CA SER A 85 0.53 -34.82 19.78
C SER A 85 1.74 -35.11 18.93
N ASP A 86 2.92 -34.84 19.45
CA ASP A 86 4.18 -35.18 18.78
C ASP A 86 4.69 -36.56 19.19
N GLN A 87 5.64 -37.07 18.41
CA GLN A 87 6.51 -38.13 18.89
C GLN A 87 7.33 -37.62 20.10
N PRO A 88 7.76 -38.52 20.99
CA PRO A 88 8.49 -38.13 22.18
C PRO A 88 9.74 -37.32 21.83
N LEU A 89 9.82 -36.11 22.37
CA LEU A 89 10.92 -35.17 22.15
C LEU A 89 12.00 -35.49 23.18
N ILE A 90 13.20 -35.80 22.71
CA ILE A 90 14.35 -36.05 23.59
C ILE A 90 15.24 -34.82 23.56
N ASP A 91 15.29 -34.12 24.70
CA ASP A 91 16.23 -33.01 24.92
C ASP A 91 16.96 -33.27 26.24
N SER A 92 18.27 -33.08 26.23
CA SER A 92 19.10 -33.07 27.45
C SER A 92 18.93 -34.30 28.36
N ASN A 93 18.73 -35.48 27.76
CA ASN A 93 18.47 -36.78 28.42
C ASN A 93 17.16 -36.82 29.24
N THR A 94 16.16 -36.02 28.85
CA THR A 94 14.78 -36.07 29.36
C THR A 94 13.84 -36.33 28.19
N ARG A 95 12.84 -37.19 28.38
CA ARG A 95 11.83 -37.51 27.38
C ARG A 95 10.57 -36.69 27.67
N PHE A 96 10.23 -35.78 26.76
CA PHE A 96 9.05 -34.94 26.83
C PHE A 96 7.96 -35.45 25.89
N GLU A 97 6.72 -35.46 26.37
CA GLU A 97 5.52 -35.78 25.61
C GLU A 97 4.67 -34.52 25.47
N ARG A 98 4.57 -33.98 24.26
CA ARG A 98 3.81 -32.76 23.96
C ARG A 98 2.51 -33.10 23.25
N GLN A 99 1.40 -32.57 23.78
CA GLN A 99 0.07 -32.68 23.19
C GLN A 99 -0.63 -31.31 23.23
N TRP A 100 -1.55 -31.07 22.30
CA TRP A 100 -2.34 -29.86 22.26
C TRP A 100 -3.79 -30.16 21.92
N GLN A 101 -4.69 -29.36 22.49
CA GLN A 101 -6.12 -29.45 22.27
C GLN A 101 -6.63 -28.13 21.70
N VAL A 102 -7.31 -28.20 20.56
CA VAL A 102 -8.01 -27.06 19.94
C VAL A 102 -9.49 -27.21 20.25
N GLN A 103 -10.07 -26.21 20.90
CA GLN A 103 -11.49 -26.16 21.25
C GLN A 103 -12.23 -25.21 20.30
N GLY A 104 -13.48 -25.55 19.98
CA GLY A 104 -14.33 -24.79 19.07
C GLY A 104 -14.29 -25.31 17.63
N THR A 105 -14.89 -24.54 16.73
CA THR A 105 -15.05 -24.87 15.30
C THR A 105 -14.32 -23.87 14.40
N ALA A 106 -14.11 -24.22 13.13
CA ALA A 106 -13.42 -23.37 12.16
C ALA A 106 -14.08 -21.99 11.94
N ASP A 107 -15.38 -21.89 12.23
CA ASP A 107 -16.16 -20.66 12.07
C ASP A 107 -16.17 -19.78 13.33
N ASP A 108 -15.66 -20.28 14.45
CA ASP A 108 -15.63 -19.52 15.70
C ASP A 108 -14.68 -18.31 15.56
N PRO A 109 -15.08 -17.11 16.02
CA PRO A 109 -14.27 -15.90 15.93
C PRO A 109 -12.95 -15.98 16.71
N TYR A 110 -12.89 -16.90 17.67
CA TYR A 110 -11.68 -17.27 18.38
C TYR A 110 -11.75 -18.75 18.76
N ARG A 111 -10.61 -19.43 18.75
CA ARG A 111 -10.48 -20.79 19.28
C ARG A 111 -9.45 -20.85 20.39
N ARG A 112 -9.78 -21.63 21.42
CA ARG A 112 -8.89 -21.86 22.55
C ARG A 112 -7.97 -23.03 22.24
N ILE A 113 -6.68 -22.84 22.48
CA ILE A 113 -5.66 -23.88 22.36
C ILE A 113 -5.00 -24.07 23.72
N ASP A 114 -4.99 -25.30 24.21
CA ASP A 114 -4.23 -25.70 25.40
C ASP A 114 -3.11 -26.66 24.98
N VAL A 115 -1.85 -26.24 25.14
CA VAL A 115 -0.65 -27.06 24.90
C VAL A 115 -0.14 -27.59 26.23
N GLN A 116 0.03 -28.90 26.36
CA GLN A 116 0.57 -29.56 27.54
C GLN A 116 1.83 -30.35 27.19
N VAL A 117 2.88 -30.16 27.97
CA VAL A 117 4.13 -30.94 27.90
C VAL A 117 4.29 -31.70 29.20
N THR A 118 4.48 -33.01 29.09
CA THR A 118 4.60 -33.94 30.23
C THR A 118 5.96 -34.63 30.19
N TRP A 119 6.59 -34.84 31.34
CA TRP A 119 7.83 -35.62 31.46
C TRP A 119 7.95 -36.31 32.82
N ALA A 120 8.80 -37.33 32.86
CA ALA A 120 9.18 -38.00 34.11
C ALA A 120 10.34 -37.25 34.78
N ASP A 121 10.17 -36.88 36.04
CA ASP A 121 11.25 -36.34 36.86
C ASP A 121 12.24 -37.46 37.24
N ARG A 122 13.52 -37.11 37.36
CA ARG A 122 14.60 -38.04 37.79
C ARG A 122 14.55 -38.35 39.29
N SER A 123 13.67 -37.71 40.04
CA SER A 123 13.49 -37.94 41.49
C SER A 123 12.87 -39.30 41.85
N GLY A 124 12.43 -40.10 40.87
CA GLY A 124 11.87 -41.44 41.10
C GLY A 124 10.41 -41.43 41.55
N ASP A 125 9.75 -40.26 41.57
CA ASP A 125 8.31 -40.17 41.79
C ASP A 125 7.58 -40.68 40.52
N THR A 126 6.68 -41.64 40.70
CA THR A 126 5.79 -42.18 39.65
C THR A 126 4.82 -41.14 39.05
N ARG A 127 4.77 -39.92 39.62
CA ARG A 127 3.94 -38.82 39.14
C ARG A 127 4.59 -38.10 37.95
N GLN A 128 3.87 -38.13 36.83
CA GLN A 128 4.20 -37.35 35.64
C GLN A 128 4.13 -35.85 35.97
N THR A 129 5.21 -35.10 35.70
CA THR A 129 5.24 -33.64 35.83
C THR A 129 4.80 -33.00 34.51
N PHE A 130 4.07 -31.89 34.56
CA PHE A 130 3.60 -31.22 33.36
C PHE A 130 3.63 -29.68 33.45
N VAL A 131 3.71 -29.05 32.28
CA VAL A 131 3.45 -27.62 32.06
C VAL A 131 2.32 -27.50 31.05
N ARG A 132 1.36 -26.60 31.29
CA ARG A 132 0.25 -26.33 30.38
C ARG A 132 0.14 -24.83 30.09
N LEU A 133 0.13 -24.47 28.80
CA LEU A 133 -0.07 -23.10 28.32
C LEU A 133 -1.38 -23.02 27.53
N GLY A 134 -2.19 -22.00 27.81
CA GLY A 134 -3.43 -21.72 27.11
C GLY A 134 -3.32 -20.44 26.27
N SER A 135 -3.88 -20.45 25.06
CA SER A 135 -4.00 -19.27 24.20
C SER A 135 -5.37 -19.21 23.54
N LEU A 136 -5.77 -18.00 23.16
CA LEU A 136 -6.85 -17.75 22.22
C LEU A 136 -6.23 -17.33 20.88
N ILE A 137 -6.70 -17.92 19.78
CA ILE A 137 -6.30 -17.54 18.42
C ILE A 137 -7.55 -17.01 17.72
N ALA A 138 -7.49 -15.77 17.24
CA ALA A 138 -8.60 -15.12 16.55
C ALA A 138 -8.67 -15.54 15.08
N ARG A 139 -9.89 -15.61 14.55
CA ARG A 139 -10.18 -15.80 13.12
C ARG A 139 -9.99 -14.48 12.36
N ALA A 140 -8.75 -14.11 12.11
CA ALA A 140 -8.39 -12.88 11.38
C ALA A 140 -7.48 -13.22 10.20
N GLU A 141 -7.72 -12.62 9.04
CA GLU A 141 -6.88 -12.80 7.87
C GLU A 141 -5.54 -12.07 8.08
N PRO A 142 -4.38 -12.76 8.04
CA PRO A 142 -3.09 -12.12 8.27
C PRO A 142 -2.79 -10.99 7.27
N ALA A 143 -3.31 -11.10 6.04
CA ALA A 143 -3.22 -10.04 5.02
C ALA A 143 -3.93 -8.73 5.44
N ASP A 144 -5.04 -8.81 6.18
CA ASP A 144 -5.80 -7.63 6.61
C ASP A 144 -4.99 -6.79 7.62
N ALA A 145 -4.27 -7.44 8.53
CA ALA A 145 -3.37 -6.77 9.48
C ALA A 145 -2.22 -6.04 8.77
N GLY A 146 -1.70 -6.60 7.66
CA GLY A 146 -0.70 -5.94 6.82
C GLY A 146 -1.25 -4.71 6.09
N SER A 147 -2.52 -4.76 5.65
CA SER A 147 -3.15 -3.64 4.95
C SER A 147 -3.39 -2.41 5.84
N LEU A 148 -3.61 -2.61 7.15
CA LEU A 148 -3.72 -1.53 8.13
C LEU A 148 -2.40 -0.77 8.39
N GLY A 149 -1.27 -1.36 8.01
CA GLY A 149 0.06 -0.73 8.08
C GLY A 149 0.40 0.15 6.88
N LEU A 150 -0.39 0.07 5.80
CA LEU A 150 -0.33 1.05 4.73
C LEU A 150 -1.06 2.29 5.20
N PRO A 151 -0.43 3.48 5.25
CA PRO A 151 -1.16 4.69 5.56
C PRO A 151 -2.32 4.81 4.56
N GLN A 152 -3.53 5.02 5.07
CA GLN A 152 -4.60 5.60 4.27
C GLN A 152 -4.15 7.02 3.92
N GLY A 153 -3.35 7.15 2.86
CA GLY A 153 -3.27 8.43 2.16
C GLY A 153 -4.70 8.74 1.72
N ASP A 154 -5.15 9.97 1.99
CA ASP A 154 -6.44 10.47 1.51
C ASP A 154 -6.69 9.91 0.11
N ALA A 155 -7.85 9.27 -0.12
CA ALA A 155 -8.14 8.54 -1.36
C ALA A 155 -8.03 9.41 -2.64
N THR A 156 -7.85 10.73 -2.49
CA THR A 156 -7.56 11.68 -3.57
C THR A 156 -6.07 11.88 -3.85
N ALA A 157 -5.18 11.52 -2.93
CA ALA A 157 -3.72 11.60 -2.99
C ALA A 157 -3.03 10.23 -3.16
N MET A 158 -3.70 9.28 -3.85
CA MET A 158 -2.95 8.30 -4.67
C MET A 158 -1.87 9.10 -5.40
N LEU A 159 -0.58 8.73 -5.24
CA LEU A 159 0.60 9.40 -5.78
C LEU A 159 0.34 9.93 -7.20
N ARG A 160 -0.22 11.14 -7.31
CA ARG A 160 -0.57 11.69 -8.61
C ARG A 160 0.76 12.08 -9.27
N PRO A 161 0.97 11.82 -10.56
CA PRO A 161 2.19 12.24 -11.24
C PRO A 161 2.48 13.72 -10.94
N LYS A 162 3.69 14.01 -10.44
CA LYS A 162 4.13 15.36 -10.04
C LYS A 162 3.29 16.04 -8.93
N GLY A 163 2.47 15.30 -8.19
CA GLY A 163 1.71 15.80 -7.02
C GLY A 163 0.55 16.75 -7.37
N ARG A 164 -0.06 16.57 -8.55
CA ARG A 164 -1.11 17.45 -9.09
C ARG A 164 -2.21 16.66 -9.80
N ALA A 165 -3.30 17.30 -10.19
CA ALA A 165 -4.42 16.66 -10.88
C ALA A 165 -3.99 15.96 -12.20
N LEU A 166 -4.56 14.78 -12.47
CA LEU A 166 -4.19 13.91 -13.61
C LEU A 166 -4.54 14.52 -14.97
N ASP A 167 -5.46 15.47 -14.97
CA ASP A 167 -5.93 16.24 -16.11
C ASP A 167 -5.05 17.46 -16.42
N ILE A 168 -3.98 17.68 -15.65
CA ILE A 168 -2.94 18.63 -16.05
C ILE A 168 -1.97 17.89 -16.98
N PRO A 169 -1.73 18.41 -18.21
CA PRO A 169 -0.74 17.86 -19.13
C PRO A 169 0.61 17.58 -18.44
N ILE A 170 1.22 16.43 -18.73
CA ILE A 170 2.46 16.01 -18.08
C ILE A 170 3.63 16.96 -18.42
N GLU A 171 3.59 17.56 -19.61
CA GLU A 171 4.52 18.58 -20.08
C GLU A 171 4.37 19.93 -19.37
N ALA A 172 3.29 20.15 -18.60
CA ALA A 172 3.14 21.36 -17.81
C ALA A 172 4.19 21.43 -16.70
N GLU A 173 4.82 22.59 -16.57
CA GLU A 173 5.81 22.90 -15.54
C GLU A 173 5.09 23.33 -14.27
N ARG A 174 5.52 22.81 -13.12
CA ARG A 174 4.91 23.16 -11.84
C ARG A 174 5.61 24.39 -11.27
N LEU A 175 4.83 25.39 -10.87
CA LEU A 175 5.34 26.56 -10.16
C LEU A 175 5.55 26.23 -8.68
N THR A 176 6.48 26.95 -8.06
CA THR A 176 6.82 26.83 -6.65
C THR A 176 6.71 28.18 -5.94
N GLY A 177 7.23 28.26 -4.71
CA GLY A 177 7.23 29.50 -3.93
C GLY A 177 5.83 30.10 -3.76
N PRO A 178 5.65 31.41 -3.98
CA PRO A 178 4.35 32.10 -3.89
C PRO A 178 3.25 31.54 -4.82
N ASN A 179 3.63 30.93 -5.93
CA ASN A 179 2.70 30.34 -6.90
C ASN A 179 2.55 28.82 -6.74
N HIS A 180 2.96 28.25 -5.60
CA HIS A 180 2.73 26.84 -5.27
C HIS A 180 1.26 26.45 -5.47
N GLY A 181 1.05 25.24 -6.01
CA GLY A 181 -0.29 24.72 -6.34
C GLY A 181 -0.79 25.16 -7.71
N ARG A 182 0.11 25.67 -8.57
CA ARG A 182 -0.19 26.02 -9.95
C ARG A 182 0.79 25.33 -10.90
N SER A 183 0.28 24.96 -12.07
CA SER A 183 1.09 24.48 -13.18
C SER A 183 0.90 25.37 -14.40
N VAL A 184 1.88 25.40 -15.29
CA VAL A 184 1.91 26.28 -16.46
C VAL A 184 2.22 25.49 -17.71
N LEU A 185 1.51 25.78 -18.78
CA LEU A 185 1.74 25.19 -20.09
C LEU A 185 1.77 26.25 -21.17
N ARG A 186 2.74 26.17 -22.08
CA ARG A 186 2.71 26.97 -23.30
C ARG A 186 1.61 26.48 -24.23
N TRP A 187 0.68 27.36 -24.57
CA TRP A 187 -0.45 27.03 -25.44
C TRP A 187 -0.09 27.24 -26.91
N GLN A 188 -0.46 26.26 -27.73
CA GLN A 188 -0.17 26.25 -29.18
C GLN A 188 -1.44 26.51 -30.03
N GLY A 189 -2.59 26.74 -29.39
CA GLY A 189 -3.79 27.20 -30.10
C GLY A 189 -3.67 28.64 -30.59
N ALA A 190 -4.69 29.10 -31.30
CA ALA A 190 -4.73 30.41 -31.91
C ALA A 190 -4.61 31.55 -30.88
N SER A 191 -5.05 31.35 -29.64
CA SER A 191 -4.89 32.34 -28.56
C SER A 191 -3.46 32.44 -28.04
N GLY A 192 -2.60 31.44 -28.28
CA GLY A 192 -1.20 31.42 -27.86
C GLY A 192 -0.98 31.60 -26.35
N GLY A 193 0.19 32.12 -25.97
CA GLY A 193 0.51 32.43 -24.57
C GLY A 193 0.72 31.21 -23.68
N PHE A 194 0.47 31.38 -22.38
CA PHE A 194 0.70 30.39 -21.34
C PHE A 194 -0.56 30.20 -20.49
N LEU A 195 -1.06 28.98 -20.41
CA LEU A 195 -2.18 28.63 -19.55
C LEU A 195 -1.67 28.33 -18.14
N VAL A 196 -2.37 28.85 -17.14
CA VAL A 196 -2.15 28.55 -15.73
C VAL A 196 -3.26 27.64 -15.25
N PHE A 197 -2.86 26.52 -14.65
CA PHE A 197 -3.71 25.49 -14.07
C PHE A 197 -3.71 25.59 -12.55
N ASP A 198 -4.83 25.23 -11.94
CA ASP A 198 -4.87 24.88 -10.52
C ASP A 198 -4.49 23.40 -10.33
N ASP A 199 -3.44 23.13 -9.56
CA ASP A 199 -2.91 21.77 -9.33
C ASP A 199 -3.94 20.84 -8.66
N SER A 200 -4.95 21.38 -7.96
CA SER A 200 -5.93 20.57 -7.25
C SER A 200 -7.08 20.09 -8.14
N SER A 201 -7.60 20.98 -8.99
CA SER A 201 -8.74 20.72 -9.87
C SER A 201 -8.37 20.37 -11.31
N GLY A 202 -7.18 20.75 -11.77
CA GLY A 202 -6.73 20.62 -13.16
C GLY A 202 -7.43 21.54 -14.17
N THR A 203 -8.22 22.49 -13.67
CA THR A 203 -8.86 23.52 -14.50
C THR A 203 -7.87 24.63 -14.86
N VAL A 204 -8.06 25.23 -16.03
CA VAL A 204 -7.36 26.45 -16.42
C VAL A 204 -8.03 27.62 -15.71
N ILE A 205 -7.22 28.44 -15.03
CA ILE A 205 -7.69 29.58 -14.23
C ILE A 205 -7.29 30.94 -14.83
N ALA A 206 -6.21 30.98 -15.62
CA ALA A 206 -5.71 32.21 -16.22
C ALA A 206 -4.88 31.94 -17.49
N GLN A 207 -4.70 32.97 -18.31
CA GLN A 207 -3.80 32.97 -19.45
C GLN A 207 -2.87 34.18 -19.40
N CYS A 208 -1.57 33.92 -19.53
CA CYS A 208 -0.51 34.93 -19.50
C CYS A 208 0.10 35.07 -20.90
N ALA A 209 0.48 36.28 -21.31
CA ALA A 209 1.14 36.51 -22.60
C ALA A 209 2.58 35.97 -22.61
N THR A 210 3.28 36.08 -21.48
CA THR A 210 4.64 35.57 -21.25
C THR A 210 4.61 34.43 -20.22
N ALA A 211 5.68 33.63 -20.17
CA ALA A 211 5.79 32.52 -19.22
C ALA A 211 5.81 33.07 -17.78
N PRO A 212 4.78 32.81 -16.95
CA PRO A 212 4.83 33.18 -15.53
C PRO A 212 5.82 32.29 -14.78
N ASP A 213 6.49 32.88 -13.81
CA ASP A 213 7.40 32.21 -12.87
C ASP A 213 6.91 32.38 -11.42
N ASP A 214 7.70 31.90 -10.46
CA ASP A 214 7.36 31.97 -9.03
C ASP A 214 7.31 33.40 -8.46
N ARG A 215 7.86 34.39 -9.19
CA ARG A 215 7.82 35.81 -8.81
C ARG A 215 6.68 36.58 -9.47
N THR A 216 6.04 35.99 -10.46
CA THR A 216 4.96 36.62 -11.22
C THR A 216 3.70 36.70 -10.37
N ASP A 217 3.15 37.89 -10.19
CA ASP A 217 1.80 38.05 -9.63
C ASP A 217 0.77 37.68 -10.71
N ILE A 218 0.36 36.42 -10.73
CA ILE A 218 -0.56 35.86 -11.73
C ILE A 218 -1.92 36.57 -11.70
N ALA A 219 -2.41 36.99 -10.52
CA ALA A 219 -3.71 37.63 -10.41
C ALA A 219 -3.71 39.05 -10.99
N ALA A 220 -2.57 39.77 -10.89
CA ALA A 220 -2.43 41.10 -11.44
C ALA A 220 -1.97 41.13 -12.91
N THR A 221 -1.20 40.12 -13.34
CA THR A 221 -0.51 40.12 -14.65
C THR A 221 -1.24 39.33 -15.72
N CYS A 222 -1.94 38.27 -15.35
CA CYS A 222 -2.56 37.35 -16.29
C CYS A 222 -4.07 37.59 -16.40
N ASN A 223 -4.64 37.29 -17.56
CA ASN A 223 -6.07 37.44 -17.78
C ASN A 223 -6.81 36.24 -17.18
N PRO A 224 -7.85 36.44 -16.34
CA PRO A 224 -8.67 35.36 -15.83
C PRO A 224 -9.33 34.58 -16.97
N LEU A 225 -9.16 33.27 -16.96
CA LEU A 225 -9.66 32.39 -18.02
C LEU A 225 -10.11 31.05 -17.42
N PRO A 226 -11.32 30.98 -16.84
CA PRO A 226 -11.90 29.71 -16.42
C PRO A 226 -12.19 28.86 -17.66
N ALA A 227 -11.44 27.78 -17.82
CA ALA A 227 -11.55 26.88 -18.96
C ALA A 227 -11.19 25.44 -18.58
N LEU A 228 -11.63 24.51 -19.42
CA LEU A 228 -11.36 23.08 -19.33
C LEU A 228 -10.55 22.66 -20.56
N LEU A 229 -9.72 21.64 -20.44
CA LEU A 229 -9.06 21.03 -21.59
C LEU A 229 -9.83 19.80 -22.07
N LEU A 230 -9.99 19.68 -23.39
CA LEU A 230 -10.36 18.44 -24.06
C LEU A 230 -9.15 17.98 -24.88
N ARG A 231 -8.54 16.86 -24.52
CA ARG A 231 -7.31 16.35 -25.15
C ARG A 231 -7.43 14.88 -25.53
N GLY A 232 -6.83 14.53 -26.66
CA GLY A 232 -6.66 13.15 -27.08
C GLY A 232 -5.61 13.01 -28.17
N ASP A 233 -5.41 11.76 -28.58
CA ASP A 233 -4.51 11.37 -29.65
C ASP A 233 -5.30 10.91 -30.89
N LEU A 234 -4.72 11.19 -32.04
CA LEU A 234 -5.20 10.84 -33.37
C LEU A 234 -4.25 9.80 -33.94
N SER A 235 -4.75 8.61 -34.23
CA SER A 235 -3.95 7.51 -34.75
C SER A 235 -4.56 6.94 -36.02
N GLY A 236 -3.75 6.32 -36.87
CA GLY A 236 -4.22 5.64 -38.08
C GLY A 236 -3.86 6.36 -39.36
N SER A 237 -4.39 5.82 -40.46
CA SER A 237 -3.96 6.05 -41.84
C SER A 237 -3.80 7.51 -42.26
N TRP A 238 -4.77 8.36 -41.89
CA TRP A 238 -4.81 9.75 -42.32
C TRP A 238 -4.74 10.75 -41.16
N ALA A 239 -4.29 10.33 -39.97
CA ALA A 239 -4.11 11.22 -38.82
C ALA A 239 -3.24 12.45 -39.17
N ALA A 240 -2.25 12.28 -40.03
CA ALA A 240 -1.38 13.35 -40.54
C ALA A 240 -2.14 14.48 -41.25
N ALA A 241 -3.27 14.17 -41.90
CA ALA A 241 -4.07 15.15 -42.65
C ALA A 241 -5.01 15.99 -41.76
N VAL A 242 -5.18 15.63 -40.48
CA VAL A 242 -6.05 16.36 -39.55
C VAL A 242 -5.44 17.71 -39.20
N THR A 243 -6.16 18.79 -39.44
CA THR A 243 -5.70 20.16 -39.17
C THR A 243 -6.31 20.75 -37.90
N GLY A 244 -7.41 20.18 -37.39
CA GLY A 244 -8.12 20.71 -36.24
C GLY A 244 -9.27 19.82 -35.80
N LEU A 245 -9.94 20.24 -34.73
CA LEU A 245 -11.25 19.75 -34.36
C LEU A 245 -12.26 20.87 -34.52
N SER A 246 -13.48 20.51 -34.91
CA SER A 246 -14.65 21.38 -34.87
C SER A 246 -15.67 20.82 -33.87
N PHE A 247 -16.64 21.65 -33.49
CA PHE A 247 -17.67 21.27 -32.55
C PHE A 247 -19.05 21.61 -33.10
N THR A 248 -19.98 20.67 -32.95
CA THR A 248 -21.38 20.79 -33.38
C THR A 248 -22.32 20.49 -32.23
N ALA A 249 -23.59 20.89 -32.36
CA ALA A 249 -24.60 20.71 -31.31
C ALA A 249 -24.16 21.26 -29.94
N THR A 250 -23.36 22.33 -29.94
CA THR A 250 -22.77 22.88 -28.72
C THR A 250 -23.80 23.64 -27.88
N GLN A 251 -23.76 23.44 -26.57
CA GLN A 251 -24.54 24.20 -25.59
C GLN A 251 -23.61 24.67 -24.47
N HIS A 252 -23.95 25.81 -23.87
CA HIS A 252 -23.25 26.39 -22.72
C HIS A 252 -21.75 26.64 -22.96
N LEU A 253 -21.33 26.91 -24.20
CA LEU A 253 -19.97 27.39 -24.49
C LEU A 253 -19.97 28.92 -24.62
N LEU A 254 -19.03 29.55 -23.93
CA LEU A 254 -18.88 31.02 -23.95
C LEU A 254 -18.15 31.54 -25.19
N ALA A 255 -17.42 30.68 -25.89
CA ALA A 255 -16.70 30.99 -27.12
C ALA A 255 -16.51 29.73 -27.95
N ILE A 256 -16.14 29.91 -29.22
CA ILE A 256 -15.67 28.80 -30.07
C ILE A 256 -14.42 28.21 -29.42
N PRO A 257 -14.34 26.87 -29.26
CA PRO A 257 -13.15 26.22 -28.73
C PRO A 257 -11.89 26.58 -29.53
N ASP A 258 -10.85 27.00 -28.83
CA ASP A 258 -9.54 27.19 -29.43
C ASP A 258 -8.82 25.85 -29.43
N CYS A 259 -8.50 25.32 -30.61
CA CYS A 259 -7.92 23.98 -30.77
C CYS A 259 -6.61 24.05 -31.54
N HIS A 260 -5.71 23.13 -31.22
CA HIS A 260 -4.53 22.86 -32.03
C HIS A 260 -4.30 21.37 -32.18
N VAL A 261 -3.59 21.00 -33.25
CA VAL A 261 -3.12 19.66 -33.53
C VAL A 261 -1.62 19.72 -33.77
N ALA A 262 -0.87 18.90 -33.06
CA ALA A 262 0.58 18.80 -33.16
C ALA A 262 1.00 17.34 -33.29
N ASP A 263 2.28 17.09 -33.54
CA ASP A 263 2.81 15.74 -33.46
C ASP A 263 2.72 15.26 -32.01
N ALA A 264 2.32 14.01 -31.80
CA ALA A 264 2.44 13.39 -30.49
C ALA A 264 3.92 13.13 -30.23
N VAL A 265 4.41 13.38 -29.01
CA VAL A 265 5.83 13.21 -28.66
C VAL A 265 5.98 12.19 -27.54
N ASP A 266 7.05 11.40 -27.59
CA ASP A 266 7.42 10.52 -26.49
C ASP A 266 7.88 11.39 -25.30
N HIS A 267 7.28 11.17 -24.14
CA HIS A 267 7.52 11.99 -22.95
C HIS A 267 8.91 11.76 -22.32
N ASN A 268 9.64 10.73 -22.75
CA ASN A 268 10.97 10.41 -22.25
C ASN A 268 12.08 11.11 -23.05
N ASP A 269 11.95 11.17 -24.38
CA ASP A 269 13.01 11.70 -25.26
C ASP A 269 12.57 12.88 -26.16
N GLY A 270 11.28 13.25 -26.12
CA GLY A 270 10.71 14.38 -26.85
C GLY A 270 10.59 14.16 -28.36
N ARG A 271 10.81 12.95 -28.87
CA ARG A 271 10.72 12.67 -30.31
C ARG A 271 9.28 12.47 -30.75
N PRO A 272 8.89 12.91 -31.96
CA PRO A 272 7.60 12.61 -32.54
C PRO A 272 7.34 11.10 -32.64
N ILE A 273 6.15 10.67 -32.25
CA ILE A 273 5.67 9.31 -32.39
C ILE A 273 5.10 9.15 -33.80
N ALA A 274 5.75 8.32 -34.61
CA ALA A 274 5.37 8.12 -36.01
C ALA A 274 3.92 7.62 -36.13
N GLY A 275 3.13 8.29 -36.98
CA GLY A 275 1.74 7.92 -37.26
C GLY A 275 0.73 8.31 -36.18
N VAL A 276 1.16 9.08 -35.16
CA VAL A 276 0.28 9.58 -34.10
C VAL A 276 0.41 11.10 -34.00
N ARG A 277 -0.73 11.79 -33.95
CA ARG A 277 -0.82 13.23 -33.66
C ARG A 277 -1.58 13.44 -32.37
N SER A 278 -1.34 14.53 -31.69
CA SER A 278 -2.09 14.92 -30.50
C SER A 278 -2.90 16.16 -30.79
N TYR A 279 -4.07 16.26 -30.17
CA TYR A 279 -4.90 17.46 -30.23
C TYR A 279 -5.26 17.92 -28.82
N ALA A 280 -5.41 19.22 -28.66
CA ALA A 280 -6.00 19.79 -27.46
C ALA A 280 -6.90 20.98 -27.82
N CYS A 281 -8.04 21.05 -27.17
CA CYS A 281 -9.02 22.10 -27.30
C CYS A 281 -9.29 22.76 -25.95
N LEU A 282 -9.26 24.09 -25.93
CA LEU A 282 -9.58 24.91 -24.77
C LEU A 282 -11.07 25.21 -24.77
N MET A 283 -11.79 24.59 -23.86
CA MET A 283 -13.23 24.68 -23.72
C MET A 283 -13.58 25.72 -22.66
N ARG A 284 -14.43 26.69 -22.99
CA ARG A 284 -14.86 27.74 -22.05
C ARG A 284 -16.31 27.49 -21.62
N PRO A 285 -16.55 26.71 -20.54
CA PRO A 285 -17.89 26.39 -20.10
C PRO A 285 -18.60 27.62 -19.53
N GLY A 286 -19.89 27.66 -19.77
CA GLY A 286 -20.82 28.68 -19.32
C GLY A 286 -21.71 28.18 -18.19
N ASP A 287 -22.53 29.11 -17.71
CA ASP A 287 -23.63 28.77 -16.82
C ASP A 287 -24.72 27.97 -17.58
N HIS A 288 -25.31 26.99 -16.91
CA HIS A 288 -26.27 26.06 -17.50
C HIS A 288 -27.61 25.98 -16.76
N ASP A 289 -27.69 26.50 -15.54
CA ASP A 289 -28.89 26.40 -14.70
C ASP A 289 -29.18 27.65 -13.87
N THR A 290 -28.39 28.73 -14.01
CA THR A 290 -28.54 30.00 -13.27
C THR A 290 -28.27 29.91 -11.77
N ASP A 291 -27.74 28.79 -11.28
CA ASP A 291 -27.28 28.62 -9.91
C ASP A 291 -25.77 28.91 -9.82
N ALA A 292 -25.39 29.92 -9.01
CA ALA A 292 -23.98 30.26 -8.83
C ALA A 292 -23.19 29.17 -8.09
N GLY A 293 -23.86 28.23 -7.43
CA GLY A 293 -23.26 27.11 -6.72
C GLY A 293 -22.93 25.91 -7.59
N THR A 294 -23.45 25.83 -8.82
CA THR A 294 -23.20 24.70 -9.72
C THR A 294 -21.96 24.95 -10.59
N PRO A 295 -21.13 23.92 -10.82
CA PRO A 295 -20.01 24.04 -11.73
C PRO A 295 -20.50 24.39 -13.14
N ARG A 296 -19.83 25.35 -13.77
CA ARG A 296 -20.05 25.66 -15.18
C ARG A 296 -19.77 24.43 -16.03
N ALA A 297 -20.58 24.25 -17.07
CA ALA A 297 -20.52 23.07 -17.90
C ALA A 297 -20.59 23.41 -19.39
N TRP A 298 -20.21 22.46 -20.24
CA TRP A 298 -20.47 22.52 -21.68
C TRP A 298 -20.99 21.17 -22.20
N SER A 299 -21.77 21.22 -23.27
CA SER A 299 -22.25 20.03 -24.00
C SER A 299 -21.98 20.20 -25.49
N GLY A 300 -21.85 19.09 -26.21
CA GLY A 300 -21.67 19.14 -27.66
C GLY A 300 -21.00 17.90 -28.24
N GLN A 301 -20.79 17.90 -29.54
CA GLN A 301 -20.12 16.83 -30.27
C GLN A 301 -18.84 17.36 -30.89
N SER A 302 -17.70 16.71 -30.62
CA SER A 302 -16.43 16.95 -31.31
C SER A 302 -16.45 16.32 -32.70
N ARG A 303 -15.74 16.92 -33.65
CA ARG A 303 -15.63 16.43 -35.03
C ARG A 303 -14.22 16.66 -35.55
N ILE A 304 -13.65 15.68 -36.26
CA ILE A 304 -12.36 15.80 -36.93
C ILE A 304 -12.48 16.75 -38.12
N ALA A 305 -11.49 17.64 -38.27
CA ALA A 305 -11.36 18.55 -39.41
C ALA A 305 -10.01 18.34 -40.13
N PRO A 306 -9.99 18.19 -41.46
CA PRO A 306 -11.15 18.17 -42.36
C PRO A 306 -12.06 16.95 -42.10
N GLU A 307 -13.34 17.09 -42.46
CA GLU A 307 -14.31 15.99 -42.36
C GLU A 307 -13.89 14.83 -43.27
N PRO A 308 -14.18 13.57 -42.90
CA PRO A 308 -13.90 12.40 -43.72
C PRO A 308 -14.54 12.50 -45.10
N VAL A 309 -13.82 12.07 -46.15
CA VAL A 309 -14.32 12.09 -47.53
C VAL A 309 -14.39 10.67 -48.10
N GLY A 310 -15.53 10.34 -48.71
CA GLY A 310 -15.71 9.08 -49.43
C GLY A 310 -15.89 7.89 -48.49
N THR A 311 -14.85 7.05 -48.37
CA THR A 311 -14.88 5.80 -47.58
C THR A 311 -14.23 5.91 -46.22
N GLN A 312 -13.60 7.04 -45.90
CA GLN A 312 -12.91 7.25 -44.63
C GLN A 312 -13.89 7.21 -43.47
N SER A 313 -13.48 6.65 -42.34
CA SER A 313 -14.30 6.64 -41.12
C SER A 313 -13.47 7.04 -39.89
N VAL A 314 -14.13 7.69 -38.92
CA VAL A 314 -13.52 8.08 -37.64
C VAL A 314 -14.12 7.24 -36.54
N CYS A 315 -13.27 6.58 -35.79
CA CYS A 315 -13.64 5.75 -34.65
C CYS A 315 -13.16 6.38 -33.35
N ARG A 316 -13.92 6.22 -32.28
CA ARG A 316 -13.58 6.65 -30.91
C ARG A 316 -13.20 5.44 -30.05
N TYR A 317 -12.15 5.57 -29.26
CA TYR A 317 -11.68 4.50 -28.36
C TYR A 317 -12.58 4.42 -27.13
N THR A 318 -13.54 3.50 -27.15
CA THR A 318 -14.47 3.26 -26.05
C THR A 318 -14.76 1.76 -25.97
N THR A 319 -14.85 1.23 -24.75
CA THR A 319 -15.18 -0.17 -24.49
C THR A 319 -16.69 -0.43 -24.56
N ALA A 320 -17.50 0.63 -24.50
CA ALA A 320 -18.96 0.57 -24.54
C ALA A 320 -19.48 1.22 -25.84
N PRO A 321 -20.23 0.48 -26.69
CA PRO A 321 -20.81 1.04 -27.92
C PRO A 321 -21.69 2.27 -27.68
N SER A 322 -22.39 2.29 -26.54
CA SER A 322 -23.18 3.41 -26.01
C SER A 322 -22.66 3.80 -24.63
N THR A 323 -21.98 4.94 -24.54
CA THR A 323 -21.56 5.52 -23.26
C THR A 323 -22.15 6.90 -23.10
N THR A 324 -22.54 7.23 -21.87
CA THR A 324 -22.99 8.55 -21.45
C THR A 324 -21.99 9.23 -20.52
N LEU A 325 -20.92 8.53 -20.11
CA LEU A 325 -19.87 9.09 -19.27
C LEU A 325 -18.90 9.86 -20.17
N ASN A 326 -18.69 11.14 -19.86
CA ASN A 326 -17.85 12.03 -20.67
C ASN A 326 -16.40 11.53 -20.78
N GLU A 327 -15.90 10.84 -19.76
CA GLU A 327 -14.54 10.30 -19.70
C GLU A 327 -14.33 9.13 -20.66
N GLU A 328 -15.39 8.38 -20.97
CA GLU A 328 -15.37 7.23 -21.88
C GLU A 328 -15.50 7.64 -23.37
N HIS A 329 -15.29 8.94 -23.64
CA HIS A 329 -15.29 9.54 -24.97
C HIS A 329 -16.60 9.35 -25.74
N PRO A 330 -17.76 9.83 -25.22
CA PRO A 330 -19.07 9.65 -25.86
C PRO A 330 -19.15 10.36 -27.21
N ALA A 331 -20.09 9.93 -28.06
CA ALA A 331 -20.36 10.61 -29.33
C ALA A 331 -20.93 12.03 -29.12
N LEU A 332 -21.68 12.24 -28.03
CA LEU A 332 -22.19 13.53 -27.61
C LEU A 332 -21.85 13.72 -26.12
N TYR A 333 -21.04 14.74 -25.83
CA TYR A 333 -20.72 15.15 -24.48
C TYR A 333 -21.90 15.89 -23.86
N SER A 334 -22.14 15.64 -22.57
CA SER A 334 -23.24 16.24 -21.82
C SER A 334 -22.75 16.78 -20.49
N LEU A 335 -22.94 18.08 -20.27
CA LEU A 335 -22.63 18.79 -19.02
C LEU A 335 -21.22 18.47 -18.49
N VAL A 336 -20.21 18.65 -19.33
CA VAL A 336 -18.80 18.46 -18.97
C VAL A 336 -18.35 19.58 -18.05
N THR A 337 -17.98 19.24 -16.82
CA THR A 337 -17.56 20.17 -15.76
C THR A 337 -16.07 20.07 -15.40
N ARG A 338 -15.33 19.13 -16.00
CA ARG A 338 -13.89 18.92 -15.77
C ARG A 338 -13.12 18.74 -17.08
N SER A 339 -11.80 18.92 -17.03
CA SER A 339 -10.94 18.61 -18.16
C SER A 339 -10.97 17.10 -18.46
N LEU A 340 -10.96 16.75 -19.74
CA LEU A 340 -11.08 15.39 -20.24
C LEU A 340 -9.86 15.05 -21.09
N HIS A 341 -9.26 13.91 -20.77
CA HIS A 341 -8.08 13.36 -21.45
C HIS A 341 -8.41 12.02 -22.07
N HIS A 342 -7.50 11.47 -22.87
CA HIS A 342 -7.67 10.19 -23.57
C HIS A 342 -8.91 10.15 -24.47
N GLN A 343 -9.28 11.30 -25.04
CA GLN A 343 -10.38 11.42 -25.99
C GLN A 343 -9.87 11.01 -27.39
N ASN A 344 -9.41 9.76 -27.48
CA ASN A 344 -8.60 9.31 -28.61
C ASN A 344 -9.48 8.90 -29.80
N PHE A 345 -8.99 9.19 -31.01
CA PHE A 345 -9.59 8.78 -32.27
C PHE A 345 -8.69 7.83 -33.06
N LEU A 346 -9.32 6.88 -33.75
CA LEU A 346 -8.72 6.03 -34.78
C LEU A 346 -9.30 6.42 -36.14
N LEU A 347 -8.43 6.75 -37.08
CA LEU A 347 -8.76 7.28 -38.39
C LEU A 347 -8.45 6.24 -39.48
N LEU A 348 -9.49 5.73 -40.14
CA LEU A 348 -9.42 4.65 -41.12
C LEU A 348 -9.70 5.20 -42.53
N ASP A 349 -8.96 4.71 -43.54
CA ASP A 349 -9.20 5.03 -44.95
C ASP A 349 -10.49 4.39 -45.50
N ALA A 350 -10.84 3.22 -44.95
CA ALA A 350 -12.07 2.49 -45.26
C ALA A 350 -12.39 1.43 -44.18
N GLY A 351 -13.67 1.07 -44.09
CA GLY A 351 -14.14 -0.08 -43.31
C GLY A 351 -14.76 0.28 -41.96
N ALA A 352 -15.24 -0.75 -41.25
CA ALA A 352 -15.90 -0.58 -39.97
C ALA A 352 -14.88 -0.44 -38.82
N CYS A 353 -15.29 0.25 -37.77
CA CYS A 353 -14.52 0.40 -36.54
C CYS A 353 -14.25 -0.97 -35.88
N PRO A 354 -13.01 -1.26 -35.42
CA PRO A 354 -12.67 -2.47 -34.68
C PRO A 354 -13.49 -2.67 -33.40
N ALA A 355 -13.54 -3.90 -32.90
CA ALA A 355 -14.39 -4.33 -31.77
C ALA A 355 -14.19 -3.58 -30.43
N SER A 356 -13.10 -2.81 -30.27
CA SER A 356 -12.81 -1.98 -29.09
C SER A 356 -12.96 -0.47 -29.36
N THR A 357 -13.68 -0.12 -30.42
CA THR A 357 -13.92 1.25 -30.85
C THR A 357 -15.36 1.39 -31.33
N ALA A 358 -15.91 2.60 -31.27
CA ALA A 358 -17.22 2.90 -31.82
C ALA A 358 -17.10 3.89 -32.98
N LEU A 359 -18.02 3.83 -33.93
CA LEU A 359 -18.11 4.82 -35.00
C LEU A 359 -18.44 6.20 -34.40
N HIS A 360 -17.72 7.23 -34.85
CA HIS A 360 -17.89 8.61 -34.43
C HIS A 360 -18.33 9.51 -35.58
N GLN A 361 -17.63 9.42 -36.72
CA GLN A 361 -18.02 10.07 -37.98
C GLN A 361 -17.95 9.03 -39.10
N PRO A 362 -18.92 9.05 -40.05
CA PRO A 362 -18.95 8.13 -41.17
C PRO A 362 -17.70 8.22 -42.02
#